data_AF-A0A8H9F7Q0-F1
#
_entry.id   AF-A0A8H9F7Q0-F1
#
_cell.length_a   1.000
_cell.length_b   1.000
_cell.length_c   1.000
_cell.angle_alpha   90.00
_cell.angle_beta   90.00
_cell.angle_gamma   90.00
#
_symmetry.space_group_name_H-M   'P 1'
#
loop_
_entity.id
_entity.type
_entity.pdbx_description
1 polymer ?
#
loop_
_entity_poly.entity_id
_entity_poly.type
_entity_poly.pdbx_seq_one_letter_code
_entity_poly.pdbx_strand_id
1 'polypeptide(L)'
;MNGDLKTNKDKADAKVVAAQKAYDETVAKLQAAKNKLAEAQQKLQDILDAEYAQSIITSGPTETKKTDKQEPVKTPEVTSETKTDDISTAPKKIRLTHNAFVYNKYGKLIRKGLHIKWIKRDKLVKVLKNAKIVKINGKRYYQIGRNKFVKVANFEITTHAVHFKARLKGNKKVRAYNRAGKFNKHYARPNHTYTFNEKAKINGKTCYKIAGTNNWIPAKKLALKK
;
A
#
# COMPACT_ATOMS: atom_id res chain seq x y z
N MET A 1 -25.45 -56.02 -53.30
CA MET A 1 -25.46 -55.24 -52.03
C MET A 1 -24.11 -54.58 -51.67
N ASN A 2 -22.99 -54.82 -52.36
CA ASN A 2 -21.68 -54.29 -51.91
C ASN A 2 -21.33 -52.84 -52.33
N GLY A 3 -22.12 -52.18 -53.20
CA GLY A 3 -21.82 -50.83 -53.71
C GLY A 3 -22.02 -49.71 -52.66
N ASP A 4 -23.10 -49.78 -51.88
CA ASP A 4 -23.44 -48.76 -50.89
C ASP A 4 -22.54 -48.77 -49.65
N LEU A 5 -22.01 -49.93 -49.26
CA LEU A 5 -21.11 -50.00 -48.10
C LEU A 5 -19.78 -49.27 -48.37
N LYS A 6 -19.23 -49.43 -49.58
CA LYS A 6 -17.97 -48.77 -49.97
C LYS A 6 -18.13 -47.26 -50.05
N THR A 7 -19.15 -46.78 -50.76
CA THR A 7 -19.39 -45.33 -50.91
C THR A 7 -19.76 -44.64 -49.60
N ASN A 8 -20.39 -45.34 -48.64
CA ASN A 8 -20.62 -44.80 -47.30
C ASN A 8 -19.36 -44.78 -46.43
N LYS A 9 -18.49 -45.79 -46.55
CA LYS A 9 -17.16 -45.78 -45.91
C LYS A 9 -16.30 -44.62 -46.41
N ASP A 10 -16.19 -44.44 -47.73
CA ASP A 10 -15.39 -43.39 -48.35
C ASP A 10 -15.86 -41.98 -47.90
N LYS A 11 -17.18 -41.78 -47.75
CA LYS A 11 -17.78 -40.55 -47.19
C LYS A 11 -17.49 -40.34 -45.70
N ALA A 12 -17.40 -41.41 -44.91
CA ALA A 12 -17.05 -41.33 -43.49
C ALA A 12 -15.57 -40.99 -43.30
N ASP A 13 -14.68 -41.67 -44.04
CA ASP A 13 -13.24 -41.44 -44.01
C ASP A 13 -12.91 -40.00 -44.45
N ALA A 14 -13.59 -39.48 -45.48
CA ALA A 14 -13.46 -38.07 -45.89
C ALA A 14 -13.87 -37.06 -44.79
N LYS A 15 -14.92 -37.35 -44.00
CA LYS A 15 -15.33 -36.50 -42.86
C LYS A 15 -14.30 -36.52 -41.73
N VAL A 16 -13.70 -37.68 -41.45
CA VAL A 16 -12.64 -37.83 -40.44
C VAL A 16 -11.39 -37.03 -40.84
N VAL A 17 -10.97 -37.12 -42.10
CA VAL A 17 -9.83 -36.34 -42.63
C VAL A 17 -10.10 -34.83 -42.54
N ALA A 18 -11.31 -34.38 -42.89
CA ALA A 18 -11.68 -32.97 -42.76
C ALA A 18 -11.68 -32.47 -41.30
N ALA A 19 -12.18 -33.29 -40.36
CA ALA A 19 -12.17 -32.97 -38.94
C ALA A 19 -10.75 -32.92 -38.36
N GLN A 20 -9.88 -33.86 -38.74
CA GLN A 20 -8.48 -33.85 -38.32
C GLN A 20 -7.74 -32.61 -38.82
N LYS A 21 -7.90 -32.26 -40.11
CA LYS A 21 -7.31 -31.03 -40.67
C LYS A 21 -7.77 -29.78 -39.91
N ALA A 22 -9.07 -29.68 -39.59
CA ALA A 22 -9.59 -28.57 -38.80
C ALA A 22 -8.97 -28.52 -37.38
N TYR A 23 -8.81 -29.67 -36.73
CA TYR A 23 -8.13 -29.77 -35.43
C TYR A 23 -6.69 -29.28 -35.52
N ASP A 24 -5.90 -29.78 -36.48
CA ASP A 24 -4.49 -29.41 -36.65
C ASP A 24 -4.32 -27.91 -36.94
N GLU A 25 -5.21 -27.32 -37.76
CA GLU A 25 -5.26 -25.87 -37.97
C GLU A 25 -5.57 -25.08 -36.69
N THR A 26 -6.44 -25.59 -35.80
CA THR A 26 -6.71 -24.92 -34.51
C THR A 26 -5.53 -25.03 -33.56
N VAL A 27 -4.81 -26.16 -33.54
CA VAL A 27 -3.60 -26.34 -32.75
C VAL A 27 -2.50 -25.38 -33.21
N ALA A 28 -2.31 -25.24 -34.54
CA ALA A 28 -1.37 -24.28 -35.11
C ALA A 28 -1.71 -22.82 -34.72
N LYS A 29 -2.99 -22.42 -34.83
CA LYS A 29 -3.47 -21.09 -34.41
C LYS A 29 -3.25 -20.85 -32.91
N LEU A 30 -3.50 -21.86 -32.08
CA LEU A 30 -3.29 -21.81 -30.62
C LEU A 30 -1.80 -21.69 -30.26
N GLN A 31 -0.91 -22.41 -30.96
CA GLN A 31 0.53 -22.32 -30.73
C GLN A 31 1.09 -20.96 -31.18
N ALA A 32 0.63 -20.42 -32.32
CA ALA A 32 0.98 -19.06 -32.74
C ALA A 32 0.54 -18.00 -31.71
N ALA A 33 -0.63 -18.17 -31.08
CA ALA A 33 -1.10 -17.29 -30.01
C ALA A 33 -0.23 -17.39 -28.74
N LYS A 34 0.19 -18.61 -28.35
CA LYS A 34 1.14 -18.81 -27.23
C LYS A 34 2.49 -18.14 -27.49
N ASN A 35 3.05 -18.28 -28.69
CA ASN A 35 4.33 -17.68 -29.05
C ASN A 35 4.26 -16.14 -28.99
N LYS A 36 3.23 -15.52 -29.57
CA LYS A 36 2.97 -14.07 -29.47
C LYS A 36 2.82 -13.59 -28.03
N LEU A 37 2.20 -14.40 -27.16
CA LEU A 37 2.06 -14.09 -25.73
C LEU A 37 3.41 -14.18 -25.00
N ALA A 38 4.27 -15.14 -25.33
CA ALA A 38 5.62 -15.24 -24.78
C ALA A 38 6.50 -14.06 -25.23
N GLU A 39 6.46 -13.67 -26.51
CA GLU A 39 7.13 -12.46 -27.01
C GLU A 39 6.67 -11.19 -26.29
N ALA A 40 5.36 -11.03 -26.08
CA ALA A 40 4.81 -9.89 -25.36
C ALA A 40 5.23 -9.86 -23.88
N GLN A 41 5.42 -11.04 -23.27
CA GLN A 41 5.97 -11.16 -21.92
C GLN A 41 7.47 -10.83 -21.86
N GLN A 42 8.26 -11.27 -22.86
CA GLN A 42 9.68 -10.96 -22.93
C GLN A 42 9.91 -9.46 -23.17
N LYS A 43 9.25 -8.87 -24.19
CA LYS A 43 9.27 -7.42 -24.45
C LYS A 43 8.87 -6.60 -23.22
N LEU A 44 7.89 -7.09 -22.45
CA LEU A 44 7.54 -6.48 -21.17
C LEU A 44 8.69 -6.58 -20.16
N GLN A 45 9.34 -7.74 -20.01
CA GLN A 45 10.48 -7.89 -19.10
C GLN A 45 11.65 -6.99 -19.50
N ASP A 46 12.00 -6.93 -20.79
CA ASP A 46 13.10 -6.09 -21.31
C ASP A 46 12.88 -4.60 -21.02
N ILE A 47 11.64 -4.10 -21.19
CA ILE A 47 11.26 -2.71 -20.84
C ILE A 47 11.48 -2.42 -19.35
N LEU A 48 11.31 -3.42 -18.49
CA LEU A 48 11.37 -3.25 -17.04
C LEU A 48 12.80 -3.32 -16.51
N ASP A 49 13.65 -4.09 -17.18
CA ASP A 49 15.08 -4.13 -16.90
C ASP A 49 15.77 -2.89 -17.50
N ALA A 50 15.25 -2.33 -18.60
CA ALA A 50 15.63 -1.01 -19.12
C ALA A 50 15.17 0.15 -18.20
N GLU A 51 13.93 0.15 -17.69
CA GLU A 51 13.45 1.11 -16.69
C GLU A 51 14.30 1.02 -15.41
N TYR A 52 14.69 -0.20 -15.01
CA TYR A 52 15.58 -0.42 -13.88
C TYR A 52 16.98 0.15 -14.15
N ALA A 53 17.61 -0.18 -15.28
CA ALA A 53 18.94 0.32 -15.66
C ALA A 53 19.00 1.87 -15.72
N GLN A 54 18.02 2.52 -16.36
CA GLN A 54 17.92 3.99 -16.37
C GLN A 54 17.79 4.59 -14.97
N SER A 55 17.09 3.90 -14.06
CA SER A 55 16.98 4.33 -12.66
C SER A 55 18.28 4.26 -11.87
N ILE A 56 19.27 3.45 -12.31
CA ILE A 56 20.61 3.38 -11.69
C ILE A 56 21.57 4.38 -12.34
N ILE A 57 21.48 4.60 -13.66
CA ILE A 57 22.29 5.59 -14.39
C ILE A 57 21.95 7.03 -13.96
N THR A 58 20.68 7.29 -13.62
CA THR A 58 20.24 8.57 -13.01
C THR A 58 20.72 8.73 -11.54
N SER A 59 21.43 7.74 -11.00
CA SER A 59 22.07 7.77 -9.68
C SER A 59 23.50 7.20 -9.73
N GLY A 60 24.30 7.64 -10.71
CA GLY A 60 25.74 7.37 -10.82
C GLY A 60 26.60 8.54 -10.30
N PRO A 61 27.80 8.29 -9.72
CA PRO A 61 28.47 9.28 -8.86
C PRO A 61 29.60 10.06 -9.54
N THR A 62 29.86 11.30 -9.10
CA THR A 62 31.12 12.01 -9.39
C THR A 62 31.53 12.94 -8.24
N GLU A 63 32.84 13.09 -8.14
CA GLU A 63 33.65 13.51 -7.00
C GLU A 63 33.59 15.01 -6.65
N THR A 64 33.98 15.32 -5.40
CA THR A 64 34.13 16.68 -4.87
C THR A 64 35.40 17.39 -5.36
N LYS A 65 35.28 18.66 -5.80
CA LYS A 65 36.38 19.65 -5.75
C LYS A 65 35.85 21.05 -5.35
N LYS A 66 36.68 21.79 -4.59
CA LYS A 66 36.36 22.96 -3.73
C LYS A 66 36.33 24.35 -4.42
N THR A 67 35.77 25.34 -3.68
CA THR A 67 36.11 26.79 -3.59
C THR A 67 35.56 27.72 -4.70
N ASP A 68 34.96 28.91 -4.44
CA ASP A 68 34.62 29.58 -3.16
C ASP A 68 33.37 30.53 -3.23
N LYS A 69 33.31 31.61 -2.43
CA LYS A 69 32.18 32.54 -2.22
C LYS A 69 32.06 33.69 -3.23
N GLN A 70 30.83 34.18 -3.49
CA GLN A 70 30.32 35.52 -3.03
C GLN A 70 28.91 35.88 -3.55
N GLU A 71 28.11 36.46 -2.65
CA GLU A 71 26.92 37.32 -2.91
C GLU A 71 27.39 38.81 -2.93
N PRO A 72 26.62 39.85 -3.39
CA PRO A 72 25.20 40.07 -3.02
C PRO A 72 24.22 40.78 -4.01
N VAL A 73 22.92 40.43 -3.86
CA VAL A 73 21.72 41.32 -3.84
C VAL A 73 21.31 42.15 -5.09
N LYS A 74 20.11 41.85 -5.64
CA LYS A 74 18.88 42.71 -5.62
C LYS A 74 17.61 41.98 -6.12
N THR A 75 16.50 42.20 -5.39
CA THR A 75 15.09 41.78 -5.63
C THR A 75 14.43 42.75 -6.65
N PRO A 76 13.42 42.38 -7.50
CA PRO A 76 12.27 41.48 -7.23
C PRO A 76 11.99 40.42 -8.37
N GLU A 77 10.85 39.70 -8.50
CA GLU A 77 9.51 39.80 -7.88
C GLU A 77 8.69 38.47 -7.83
N VAL A 78 7.55 38.52 -7.11
CA VAL A 78 6.33 37.67 -7.10
C VAL A 78 6.25 36.43 -8.04
N THR A 79 6.14 35.20 -7.46
CA THR A 79 4.94 34.31 -7.46
C THR A 79 5.26 32.87 -6.99
N SER A 80 4.41 32.32 -6.09
CA SER A 80 4.22 30.88 -5.79
C SER A 80 5.43 29.97 -5.52
N GLU A 81 5.71 29.68 -4.24
CA GLU A 81 6.62 28.58 -3.88
C GLU A 81 5.94 27.43 -3.12
N THR A 82 5.94 26.28 -3.79
CA THR A 82 5.66 24.96 -3.23
C THR A 82 6.77 24.59 -2.26
N LYS A 83 6.44 24.25 -1.01
CA LYS A 83 7.46 23.79 -0.05
C LYS A 83 8.21 22.55 -0.56
N THR A 84 9.51 22.74 -0.75
CA THR A 84 10.52 21.72 -0.94
C THR A 84 10.71 20.93 0.36
N ASP A 85 10.09 19.75 0.46
CA ASP A 85 10.35 18.82 1.57
C ASP A 85 11.66 18.05 1.30
N ASP A 86 12.61 18.15 2.24
CA ASP A 86 13.94 17.51 2.19
C ASP A 86 13.92 16.05 1.73
N ILE A 87 14.82 15.72 0.79
CA ILE A 87 15.07 14.34 0.34
C ILE A 87 15.90 13.61 1.39
N SER A 88 15.25 13.20 2.47
CA SER A 88 15.83 12.21 3.39
C SER A 88 15.97 10.87 2.67
N THR A 89 17.22 10.50 2.36
CA THR A 89 17.61 9.26 1.64
C THR A 89 17.19 7.96 2.34
N ALA A 90 16.71 8.04 3.59
CA ALA A 90 16.24 6.89 4.36
C ALA A 90 14.84 6.41 3.91
N PRO A 91 14.63 5.09 3.66
CA PRO A 91 13.35 4.57 3.20
C PRO A 91 12.26 4.72 4.30
N LYS A 92 11.31 5.62 4.06
CA LYS A 92 10.21 5.95 4.99
C LYS A 92 9.35 4.72 5.32
N LYS A 93 9.35 4.32 6.59
CA LYS A 93 8.55 3.19 7.12
C LYS A 93 7.37 3.72 7.93
N ILE A 94 6.15 3.35 7.54
CA ILE A 94 4.92 3.76 8.23
C ILE A 94 4.25 2.52 8.82
N ARG A 95 3.76 2.60 10.07
CA ARG A 95 3.10 1.47 10.73
C ARG A 95 1.61 1.45 10.41
N LEU A 96 1.10 0.27 10.05
CA LEU A 96 -0.33 0.04 9.84
C LEU A 96 -1.12 0.10 11.16
N THR A 97 -2.28 0.74 11.12
CA THR A 97 -3.23 0.84 12.24
C THR A 97 -4.31 -0.24 12.13
N HIS A 98 -4.65 -0.62 10.90
CA HIS A 98 -5.65 -1.63 10.56
C HIS A 98 -5.05 -2.72 9.67
N ASN A 99 -5.77 -3.85 9.57
CA ASN A 99 -5.44 -4.88 8.59
C ASN A 99 -5.67 -4.31 7.18
N ALA A 100 -4.72 -4.52 6.28
CA ALA A 100 -4.66 -3.75 5.05
C ALA A 100 -4.54 -4.64 3.81
N PHE A 101 -5.54 -4.58 2.94
CA PHE A 101 -5.46 -5.19 1.61
C PHE A 101 -4.47 -4.47 0.70
N VAL A 102 -3.84 -5.22 -0.19
CA VAL A 102 -2.95 -4.70 -1.24
C VAL A 102 -3.70 -4.63 -2.56
N TYR A 103 -3.59 -3.48 -3.22
CA TYR A 103 -4.25 -3.14 -4.48
C TYR A 103 -3.23 -2.97 -5.60
N ASN A 104 -3.67 -3.12 -6.86
CA ASN A 104 -2.90 -2.79 -8.06
C ASN A 104 -3.13 -1.32 -8.49
N LYS A 105 -2.45 -0.87 -9.55
CA LYS A 105 -2.55 0.50 -10.10
C LYS A 105 -3.96 0.90 -10.56
N TYR A 106 -4.83 -0.07 -10.82
CA TYR A 106 -6.23 0.13 -11.21
C TYR A 106 -7.21 0.09 -10.03
N GLY A 107 -6.71 -0.01 -8.79
CA GLY A 107 -7.54 -0.06 -7.58
C GLY A 107 -8.20 -1.42 -7.33
N LYS A 108 -7.89 -2.45 -8.13
CA LYS A 108 -8.37 -3.83 -7.92
C LYS A 108 -7.48 -4.53 -6.88
N LEU A 109 -8.07 -5.44 -6.10
CA LEU A 109 -7.35 -6.23 -5.09
C LEU A 109 -6.36 -7.18 -5.76
N ILE A 110 -5.14 -7.30 -5.21
CA ILE A 110 -4.18 -8.32 -5.65
C ILE A 110 -4.59 -9.66 -5.02
N ARG A 111 -4.77 -10.69 -5.85
CA ARG A 111 -5.17 -12.04 -5.45
C ARG A 111 -4.23 -13.10 -6.02
N LYS A 112 -4.18 -14.28 -5.40
CA LYS A 112 -3.62 -15.53 -5.95
C LYS A 112 -4.68 -16.60 -5.76
N GLY A 113 -5.42 -16.94 -6.82
CA GLY A 113 -6.66 -17.73 -6.73
C GLY A 113 -7.67 -17.05 -5.79
N LEU A 114 -8.25 -17.83 -4.87
CA LEU A 114 -9.18 -17.35 -3.85
C LEU A 114 -8.51 -16.44 -2.78
N HIS A 115 -7.20 -16.48 -2.61
CA HIS A 115 -6.51 -15.76 -1.54
C HIS A 115 -6.22 -14.30 -1.92
N ILE A 116 -6.74 -13.37 -1.11
CA ILE A 116 -6.49 -11.93 -1.25
C ILE A 116 -5.19 -11.56 -0.53
N LYS A 117 -4.31 -10.77 -1.16
CA LYS A 117 -3.07 -10.30 -0.53
C LYS A 117 -3.37 -9.17 0.46
N TRP A 118 -2.96 -9.37 1.71
CA TRP A 118 -3.12 -8.38 2.79
C TRP A 118 -1.91 -8.38 3.73
N ILE A 119 -1.83 -7.33 4.55
CA ILE A 119 -0.80 -7.11 5.56
C ILE A 119 -1.52 -6.99 6.91
N LYS A 120 -1.08 -7.76 7.92
CA LYS A 120 -1.57 -7.63 9.30
C LYS A 120 -1.23 -6.24 9.84
N ARG A 121 -2.12 -5.69 10.67
CA ARG A 121 -1.89 -4.42 11.39
C ARG A 121 -0.63 -4.45 12.26
N ASP A 122 -0.24 -3.30 12.79
CA ASP A 122 0.96 -3.09 13.63
C ASP A 122 2.30 -3.39 12.93
N LYS A 123 2.30 -3.88 11.68
CA LYS A 123 3.51 -4.01 10.84
C LYS A 123 3.97 -2.65 10.30
N LEU A 124 5.29 -2.45 10.28
CA LEU A 124 5.95 -1.37 9.55
C LEU A 124 6.02 -1.74 8.07
N VAL A 125 5.55 -0.85 7.20
CA VAL A 125 5.59 -1.00 5.75
C VAL A 125 6.52 0.06 5.17
N LYS A 126 7.50 -0.35 4.35
CA LYS A 126 8.31 0.57 3.55
C LYS A 126 7.41 1.19 2.49
N VAL A 127 7.34 2.52 2.47
CA VAL A 127 6.60 3.27 1.46
C VAL A 127 7.59 3.88 0.48
N LEU A 128 7.30 3.78 -0.82
CA LEU A 128 8.13 4.33 -1.89
C LEU A 128 7.85 5.82 -2.10
N LYS A 129 8.72 6.48 -2.89
CA LYS A 129 8.57 7.89 -3.30
C LYS A 129 8.29 8.82 -2.11
N ASN A 130 9.05 8.68 -1.01
CA ASN A 130 8.96 9.44 0.25
C ASN A 130 7.55 9.52 0.89
N ALA A 131 6.71 8.52 0.63
CA ALA A 131 5.29 8.48 0.96
C ALA A 131 4.43 9.54 0.25
N LYS A 132 4.75 9.84 -1.01
CA LYS A 132 3.85 10.54 -1.94
C LYS A 132 2.52 9.79 -2.05
N ILE A 133 1.43 10.53 -1.88
CA ILE A 133 0.06 10.01 -1.96
C ILE A 133 -0.32 9.88 -3.44
N VAL A 134 -0.81 8.71 -3.82
CA VAL A 134 -1.37 8.44 -5.15
C VAL A 134 -2.89 8.36 -5.03
N LYS A 135 -3.62 9.07 -5.89
CA LYS A 135 -5.08 8.91 -6.02
C LYS A 135 -5.37 7.81 -7.05
N ILE A 136 -6.19 6.82 -6.68
CA ILE A 136 -6.68 5.77 -7.58
C ILE A 136 -8.18 5.65 -7.36
N ASN A 137 -8.99 5.84 -8.40
CA ASN A 137 -10.46 5.80 -8.34
C ASN A 137 -11.03 6.65 -7.17
N GLY A 138 -10.58 7.90 -7.08
CA GLY A 138 -10.94 8.86 -6.02
C GLY A 138 -10.34 8.61 -4.63
N LYS A 139 -9.72 7.45 -4.37
CA LYS A 139 -9.23 7.05 -3.03
C LYS A 139 -7.72 7.28 -2.91
N ARG A 140 -7.25 7.64 -1.69
CA ARG A 140 -5.82 7.92 -1.37
C ARG A 140 -5.06 6.63 -1.05
N TYR A 141 -3.91 6.42 -1.69
CA TYR A 141 -3.02 5.26 -1.50
C TYR A 141 -1.56 5.67 -1.30
N TYR A 142 -0.82 4.82 -0.60
CA TYR A 142 0.64 4.78 -0.60
C TYR A 142 1.14 3.64 -1.48
N GLN A 143 2.18 3.87 -2.27
CA GLN A 143 2.85 2.83 -3.05
C GLN A 143 3.85 2.09 -2.15
N ILE A 144 3.72 0.76 -2.06
CA ILE A 144 4.54 -0.10 -1.18
C ILE A 144 5.45 -1.06 -1.96
N GLY A 145 5.42 -0.97 -3.29
CA GLY A 145 6.16 -1.81 -4.22
C GLY A 145 5.71 -1.56 -5.66
N ARG A 146 6.35 -2.24 -6.61
CA ARG A 146 5.93 -2.21 -8.02
C ARG A 146 4.53 -2.80 -8.17
N ASN A 147 3.62 -2.03 -8.77
CA ASN A 147 2.18 -2.31 -8.91
C ASN A 147 1.47 -2.73 -7.60
N LYS A 148 1.92 -2.25 -6.42
CA LYS A 148 1.41 -2.62 -5.09
C LYS A 148 1.11 -1.38 -4.26
N PHE A 149 -0.15 -1.22 -3.87
CA PHE A 149 -0.67 -0.02 -3.20
C PHE A 149 -1.49 -0.40 -1.97
N VAL A 150 -1.46 0.46 -0.93
CA VAL A 150 -2.28 0.31 0.29
C VAL A 150 -2.95 1.64 0.60
N LYS A 151 -4.23 1.62 0.99
CA LYS A 151 -5.00 2.82 1.32
C LYS A 151 -4.35 3.60 2.47
N VAL A 152 -4.24 4.93 2.33
CA VAL A 152 -3.66 5.80 3.36
C VAL A 152 -4.42 5.69 4.68
N ALA A 153 -5.75 5.56 4.63
CA ALA A 153 -6.61 5.39 5.81
C ALA A 153 -6.23 4.17 6.70
N ASN A 154 -5.56 3.15 6.16
CA ASN A 154 -5.10 1.99 6.95
C ASN A 154 -3.82 2.27 7.77
N PHE A 155 -3.19 3.44 7.56
CA PHE A 155 -2.05 3.97 8.32
C PHE A 155 -2.47 5.14 9.23
N GLU A 156 -3.59 5.78 8.96
CA GLU A 156 -4.17 6.84 9.80
C GLU A 156 -4.92 6.23 11.00
N ILE A 157 -5.00 6.98 12.12
CA ILE A 157 -5.72 6.55 13.33
C ILE A 157 -7.04 7.31 13.39
N THR A 158 -8.14 6.64 13.05
CA THR A 158 -9.49 7.15 13.23
C THR A 158 -9.79 7.35 14.72
N THR A 159 -10.29 8.52 15.06
CA THR A 159 -10.79 8.86 16.39
C THR A 159 -12.31 8.99 16.33
N HIS A 160 -12.98 8.75 17.45
CA HIS A 160 -14.41 8.99 17.63
C HIS A 160 -14.60 9.97 18.77
N ALA A 161 -15.46 10.97 18.61
CA ALA A 161 -15.86 11.83 19.72
C ALA A 161 -16.57 11.00 20.81
N VAL A 162 -16.29 11.31 22.06
CA VAL A 162 -16.96 10.79 23.26
C VAL A 162 -17.01 11.92 24.28
N HIS A 163 -17.85 11.81 25.31
CA HIS A 163 -17.77 12.74 26.45
C HIS A 163 -18.10 11.98 27.74
N PHE A 164 -17.11 11.75 28.58
CA PHE A 164 -17.32 11.15 29.91
C PHE A 164 -16.19 11.52 30.88
N LYS A 165 -16.47 11.40 32.18
CA LYS A 165 -15.49 11.57 33.25
C LYS A 165 -15.14 10.22 33.88
N ALA A 166 -13.86 9.96 34.13
CA ALA A 166 -13.42 8.73 34.81
C ALA A 166 -12.13 8.92 35.62
N ARG A 167 -12.01 8.14 36.71
CA ARG A 167 -10.77 7.99 37.48
C ARG A 167 -9.91 6.86 36.90
N LEU A 168 -8.61 6.87 37.20
CA LEU A 168 -7.74 5.73 36.91
C LEU A 168 -8.04 4.55 37.84
N LYS A 169 -7.84 3.32 37.36
CA LYS A 169 -7.97 2.10 38.18
C LYS A 169 -6.71 1.88 39.01
N GLY A 170 -6.86 1.98 40.34
CA GLY A 170 -5.81 1.73 41.34
C GLY A 170 -4.89 2.92 41.61
N ASN A 171 -4.01 2.77 42.61
CA ASN A 171 -3.27 3.88 43.23
C ASN A 171 -1.90 4.20 42.56
N LYS A 172 -1.65 3.74 41.33
CA LYS A 172 -0.37 3.97 40.62
C LYS A 172 -0.55 4.89 39.42
N LYS A 173 0.39 5.82 39.20
CA LYS A 173 0.41 6.70 38.02
C LYS A 173 0.48 5.90 36.71
N VAL A 174 -0.28 6.33 35.70
CA VAL A 174 -0.39 5.63 34.41
C VAL A 174 0.33 6.44 33.33
N ARG A 175 1.20 5.77 32.54
CA ARG A 175 1.85 6.38 31.37
C ARG A 175 0.79 6.83 30.36
N ALA A 176 0.85 8.10 29.95
CA ALA A 176 0.07 8.62 28.83
C ALA A 176 0.79 8.41 27.51
N TYR A 177 0.04 8.11 26.45
CA TYR A 177 0.55 7.90 25.10
C TYR A 177 0.11 9.04 24.19
N ASN A 178 0.85 9.29 23.11
CA ASN A 178 0.40 10.19 22.05
C ASN A 178 -0.49 9.44 21.05
N ARG A 179 -1.09 10.15 20.07
CA ARG A 179 -1.93 9.53 19.03
C ARG A 179 -1.23 8.38 18.31
N ALA A 180 0.09 8.47 18.05
CA ALA A 180 0.87 7.41 17.41
C ALA A 180 1.15 6.17 18.30
N GLY A 181 0.73 6.18 19.58
CA GLY A 181 0.95 5.10 20.53
C GLY A 181 2.37 5.01 21.08
N LYS A 182 3.17 6.09 20.94
CA LYS A 182 4.44 6.27 21.66
C LYS A 182 4.15 6.91 23.02
N PHE A 183 5.03 6.69 23.99
CA PHE A 183 4.91 7.33 25.32
C PHE A 183 5.05 8.86 25.19
N ASN A 184 4.11 9.62 25.75
CA ASN A 184 4.05 11.08 25.59
C ASN A 184 4.86 11.84 26.66
N LYS A 185 5.78 11.18 27.37
CA LYS A 185 6.49 11.68 28.56
C LYS A 185 5.61 12.09 29.76
N HIS A 186 4.29 12.22 29.61
CA HIS A 186 3.35 12.53 30.68
C HIS A 186 2.78 11.31 31.40
N TYR A 187 2.35 11.50 32.64
CA TYR A 187 1.66 10.52 33.47
C TYR A 187 0.32 11.07 33.96
N ALA A 188 -0.75 10.29 33.82
CA ALA A 188 -1.99 10.55 34.52
C ALA A 188 -1.84 10.08 35.98
N ARG A 189 -2.29 10.88 36.94
CA ARG A 189 -2.18 10.61 38.38
C ARG A 189 -3.40 9.80 38.87
N PRO A 190 -3.22 8.90 39.85
CA PRO A 190 -4.36 8.29 40.54
C PRO A 190 -5.14 9.37 41.31
N ASN A 191 -6.35 9.03 41.77
CA ASN A 191 -7.21 9.92 42.56
C ASN A 191 -7.64 11.25 41.92
N HIS A 192 -7.38 11.45 40.63
CA HIS A 192 -7.95 12.55 39.85
C HIS A 192 -9.01 12.04 38.86
N THR A 193 -10.08 12.82 38.66
CA THR A 193 -11.16 12.53 37.71
C THR A 193 -10.91 13.28 36.41
N TYR A 194 -10.53 12.56 35.36
CA TYR A 194 -10.25 13.14 34.05
C TYR A 194 -11.50 13.16 33.18
N THR A 195 -11.71 14.26 32.44
CA THR A 195 -12.66 14.30 31.31
C THR A 195 -11.99 13.72 30.07
N PHE A 196 -12.68 12.82 29.36
CA PHE A 196 -12.23 12.20 28.12
C PHE A 196 -13.12 12.62 26.95
N ASN A 197 -12.50 13.09 25.85
CA ASN A 197 -13.22 13.68 24.71
C ASN A 197 -13.09 12.88 23.38
N GLU A 198 -12.12 11.98 23.26
CA GLU A 198 -11.94 11.14 22.06
C GLU A 198 -11.61 9.69 22.43
N LYS A 199 -12.05 8.75 21.58
CA LYS A 199 -11.75 7.30 21.65
C LYS A 199 -11.05 6.86 20.37
N ALA A 200 -10.02 6.03 20.48
CA ALA A 200 -9.32 5.45 19.33
C ALA A 200 -8.78 4.04 19.62
N LYS A 201 -8.50 3.26 18.57
CA LYS A 201 -7.71 2.02 18.66
C LYS A 201 -6.25 2.33 18.35
N ILE A 202 -5.40 2.30 19.37
CA ILE A 202 -3.97 2.61 19.29
C ILE A 202 -3.17 1.36 19.69
N ASN A 203 -2.27 0.89 18.82
CA ASN A 203 -1.53 -0.37 18.99
C ASN A 203 -2.47 -1.56 19.32
N GLY A 204 -3.67 -1.57 18.69
CA GLY A 204 -4.72 -2.55 18.95
C GLY A 204 -5.53 -2.39 20.24
N LYS A 205 -5.21 -1.42 21.09
CA LYS A 205 -5.86 -1.20 22.39
C LYS A 205 -6.81 -0.01 22.29
N THR A 206 -8.01 -0.13 22.85
CA THR A 206 -8.90 1.02 23.01
C THR A 206 -8.26 2.00 24.00
N CYS A 207 -8.07 3.24 23.56
CA CYS A 207 -7.54 4.34 24.35
C CYS A 207 -8.49 5.54 24.28
N TYR A 208 -8.49 6.33 25.34
CA TYR A 208 -9.27 7.55 25.46
C TYR A 208 -8.34 8.75 25.68
N LYS A 209 -8.60 9.87 24.99
CA LYS A 209 -7.85 11.12 25.08
C LYS A 209 -8.39 11.97 26.23
N ILE A 210 -7.51 12.45 27.10
CA ILE A 210 -7.86 13.45 28.12
C ILE A 210 -8.11 14.79 27.43
N ALA A 211 -9.27 15.37 27.68
CA ALA A 211 -9.71 16.64 27.09
C ALA A 211 -8.66 17.76 27.28
N GLY A 212 -8.49 18.63 26.28
CA GLY A 212 -7.48 19.69 26.28
C GLY A 212 -6.02 19.23 26.13
N THR A 213 -5.75 17.93 25.94
CA THR A 213 -4.36 17.40 25.85
C THR A 213 -4.19 16.36 24.74
N ASN A 214 -2.95 16.01 24.39
CA ASN A 214 -2.66 14.85 23.54
C ASN A 214 -2.38 13.56 24.35
N ASN A 215 -2.93 13.44 25.56
CA ASN A 215 -2.66 12.33 26.46
C ASN A 215 -3.72 11.22 26.33
N TRP A 216 -3.33 10.12 25.69
CA TRP A 216 -4.16 8.93 25.49
C TRP A 216 -3.91 7.91 26.60
N ILE A 217 -4.98 7.51 27.30
CA ILE A 217 -4.97 6.52 28.37
C ILE A 217 -5.67 5.23 27.91
N PRO A 218 -5.06 4.04 28.07
CA PRO A 218 -5.71 2.78 27.71
C PRO A 218 -6.98 2.54 28.54
N ALA A 219 -8.07 2.12 27.91
CA ALA A 219 -9.36 1.85 28.57
C ALA A 219 -9.23 0.94 29.79
N LYS A 220 -8.38 -0.10 29.72
CA LYS A 220 -8.09 -1.03 30.83
C LYS A 220 -7.42 -0.40 32.07
N LYS A 221 -7.06 0.88 32.01
CA LYS A 221 -6.49 1.67 33.11
C LYS A 221 -7.48 2.68 33.68
N LEU A 222 -8.71 2.73 33.17
CA LEU A 222 -9.80 3.55 33.69
C LEU A 222 -10.72 2.70 34.57
N ALA A 223 -11.27 3.31 35.62
CA ALA A 223 -12.39 2.78 36.38
C ALA A 223 -13.69 3.22 35.70
N LEU A 224 -14.02 2.57 34.58
CA LEU A 224 -15.31 2.75 33.92
C LEU A 224 -16.37 1.96 34.71
N LYS A 225 -17.52 2.58 34.99
CA LYS A 225 -18.72 1.81 35.35
C LYS A 225 -19.08 0.94 34.12
N LYS A 226 -19.44 -0.32 34.38
CA LYS A 226 -20.01 -1.20 33.35
C LYS A 226 -21.45 -0.78 33.08
#